data_AF-A0A382HY76-F1
#
_entry.id   AF-A0A382HY76-F1
#
_cell.length_a   1.000
_cell.length_b   1.000
_cell.length_c   1.000
_cell.angle_alpha   90.00
_cell.angle_beta   90.00
_cell.angle_gamma   90.00
#
_symmetry.space_group_name_H-M   'P 1'
#
loop_
_entity.id
_entity.type
_entity.pdbx_description
1 polymer ?
#
loop_
_entity_poly.entity_id
_entity_poly.type
_entity_poly.pdbx_seq_one_letter_code
_entity_poly.pdbx_strand_id
1 'polypeptide(L)'
;MTVSTSMPSRSSFLMGEATQAWKYFQETGYPNSKNENWRFSNPEAWLQKDAPRVQKNGQNSLQEFSGLIQPDTTPVFIFNESVVIPDELPEGVKIVGLYSEIQENPTGETIGGVADFHISPFIAENMALFQDCIVINISEGCKI
;
A
#
# COMPACT_ATOMS: atom_id res chain seq x y z
N MET A 1 10.20 18.41 12.80
CA MET A 1 9.14 17.39 12.75
C MET A 1 7.83 18.16 12.68
N THR A 2 7.23 18.25 11.50
CA THR A 2 5.99 18.99 11.26
C THR A 2 4.84 17.99 11.26
N VAL A 3 3.86 18.20 12.13
CA VAL A 3 2.62 17.43 12.14
C VAL A 3 1.67 18.15 11.19
N SER A 4 1.46 17.63 9.99
CA SER A 4 0.39 18.11 9.10
C SER A 4 -0.90 17.33 9.40
N THR A 5 -2.01 18.06 9.47
CA THR A 5 -3.36 17.50 9.62
C THR A 5 -4.05 17.23 8.28
N SER A 6 -3.39 17.52 7.15
CA SER A 6 -3.99 17.27 5.83
C SER A 6 -3.94 15.79 5.50
N MET A 7 -5.10 15.14 5.40
CA MET A 7 -5.17 13.83 4.75
C MET A 7 -4.70 13.98 3.29
N PRO A 8 -3.73 13.18 2.82
CA PRO A 8 -3.37 13.17 1.41
C PRO A 8 -4.62 12.90 0.56
N SER A 9 -4.68 13.50 -0.62
CA SER A 9 -5.83 13.37 -1.52
C SER A 9 -6.04 11.91 -1.86
N ARG A 10 -7.15 11.34 -1.41
CA ARG A 10 -7.54 9.96 -1.71
C ARG A 10 -7.78 9.82 -3.21
N SER A 11 -7.19 8.79 -3.83
CA SER A 11 -7.56 8.42 -5.20
C SER A 11 -9.06 8.13 -5.28
N SER A 12 -9.72 8.52 -6.38
CA SER A 12 -11.11 8.13 -6.65
C SER A 12 -11.23 6.66 -7.05
N PHE A 13 -10.10 6.00 -7.32
CA PHE A 13 -10.01 4.56 -7.55
C PHE A 13 -10.45 3.80 -6.30
N LEU A 14 -11.33 2.80 -6.47
CA LEU A 14 -11.87 1.95 -5.41
C LEU A 14 -12.65 2.67 -4.29
N MET A 15 -13.18 3.88 -4.54
CA MET A 15 -13.91 4.61 -3.51
C MET A 15 -15.16 3.85 -3.01
N GLY A 16 -15.83 3.10 -3.90
CA GLY A 16 -16.97 2.27 -3.55
C GLY A 16 -16.59 1.06 -2.70
N GLU A 17 -15.54 0.35 -3.11
CA GLU A 17 -14.97 -0.81 -2.44
C GLU A 17 -14.42 -0.42 -1.07
N ALA A 18 -13.72 0.70 -0.98
CA ALA A 18 -13.24 1.24 0.29
C ALA A 18 -14.37 1.56 1.27
N THR A 19 -15.47 2.13 0.78
CA THR A 19 -16.65 2.43 1.61
C THR A 19 -17.29 1.15 2.13
N GLN A 20 -17.44 0.15 1.26
CA GLN A 20 -17.99 -1.16 1.64
C GLN A 20 -17.06 -1.91 2.60
N ALA A 21 -15.76 -1.91 2.34
CA ALA A 21 -14.76 -2.52 3.18
C ALA A 21 -14.71 -1.86 4.57
N TRP A 22 -14.87 -0.54 4.65
CA TRP A 22 -14.95 0.16 5.94
C TRP A 22 -16.17 -0.27 6.74
N LYS A 23 -17.34 -0.35 6.09
CA LYS A 23 -18.56 -0.84 6.74
C LYS A 23 -18.38 -2.29 7.23
N TYR A 24 -17.86 -3.16 6.37
CA TYR A 24 -17.59 -4.56 6.75
C TYR A 24 -16.63 -4.62 7.94
N PHE A 25 -15.53 -3.87 7.92
CA PHE A 25 -14.57 -3.83 9.03
C PHE A 25 -15.19 -3.32 10.34
N GLN A 26 -16.04 -2.30 10.28
CA GLN A 26 -16.77 -1.82 11.46
C GLN A 26 -17.70 -2.87 12.05
N GLU A 27 -18.29 -3.72 11.21
CA GLU A 27 -19.17 -4.82 11.64
C GLU A 27 -18.39 -6.01 12.20
N THR A 28 -17.26 -6.39 11.57
CA THR A 28 -16.50 -7.58 11.98
C THR A 28 -15.47 -7.31 13.08
N GLY A 29 -14.88 -6.11 13.10
CA GLY A 29 -13.76 -5.75 13.96
C GLY A 29 -12.53 -6.64 13.76
N TYR A 30 -11.54 -6.48 14.64
CA TYR A 30 -10.40 -7.39 14.69
C TYR A 30 -10.80 -8.76 15.26
N PRO A 31 -10.21 -9.84 14.73
CA PRO A 31 -10.46 -11.17 15.27
C PRO A 31 -9.82 -11.31 16.65
N ASN A 32 -10.30 -12.26 17.44
CA ASN A 32 -9.71 -12.61 18.73
C ASN A 32 -9.50 -14.13 18.81
N SER A 33 -8.95 -14.59 19.91
CA SER A 33 -8.63 -16.02 20.13
C SER A 33 -9.84 -16.96 20.12
N LYS A 34 -11.08 -16.45 20.12
CA LYS A 34 -12.30 -17.25 19.91
C LYS A 34 -12.51 -17.63 18.43
N ASN A 35 -11.90 -16.88 17.50
CA ASN A 35 -11.88 -17.25 16.09
C ASN A 35 -10.81 -18.34 15.89
N GLU A 36 -11.20 -19.48 15.30
CA GLU A 36 -10.31 -20.65 15.12
C GLU A 36 -9.02 -20.30 14.37
N ASN A 37 -9.13 -19.49 13.31
CA ASN A 37 -7.99 -19.04 12.50
C ASN A 37 -7.04 -18.10 13.28
N TRP A 38 -7.47 -17.60 14.44
CA TRP A 38 -6.73 -16.66 15.28
C TRP A 38 -6.49 -17.19 16.70
N ARG A 39 -6.75 -18.49 16.95
CA ARG A 39 -6.58 -19.09 18.28
C ARG A 39 -5.20 -18.87 18.88
N PHE A 40 -4.17 -18.82 18.04
CA PHE A 40 -2.76 -18.69 18.44
C PHE A 40 -2.17 -17.29 18.16
N SER A 41 -2.99 -16.34 17.70
CA SER A 41 -2.57 -14.98 17.34
C SER A 41 -3.39 -13.96 18.13
N ASN A 42 -2.73 -13.00 18.77
CA ASN A 42 -3.41 -11.93 19.50
C ASN A 42 -3.16 -10.56 18.84
N PRO A 43 -4.07 -10.09 17.96
CA PRO A 43 -3.88 -8.82 17.29
C PRO A 43 -3.98 -7.62 18.23
N GLU A 44 -4.69 -7.72 19.37
CA GLU A 44 -4.84 -6.62 20.33
C GLU A 44 -3.50 -6.09 20.84
N ALA A 45 -2.50 -6.96 20.97
CA ALA A 45 -1.16 -6.60 21.43
C ALA A 45 -0.42 -5.66 20.45
N TRP A 46 -0.85 -5.60 19.20
CA TRP A 46 -0.21 -4.82 18.14
C TRP A 46 -1.06 -3.64 17.66
N LEU A 47 -2.29 -3.51 18.16
CA LEU A 47 -3.14 -2.36 17.91
C LEU A 47 -2.58 -1.13 18.64
N GLN A 48 -1.67 -0.43 17.97
CA GLN A 48 -1.16 0.85 18.44
C GLN A 48 -2.25 1.92 18.25
N LYS A 49 -3.09 2.07 19.28
CA LYS A 49 -4.22 3.02 19.29
C LYS A 49 -3.80 4.47 19.01
N ASP A 50 -2.54 4.82 19.31
CA ASP A 50 -1.99 6.17 19.19
C ASP A 50 -0.68 6.21 18.37
N ALA A 51 -0.53 5.35 17.35
CA ALA A 51 0.68 5.35 16.51
C ALA A 51 0.89 6.73 15.84
N PRO A 52 2.03 7.40 16.04
CA PRO A 52 2.29 8.68 15.38
C PRO A 52 2.47 8.47 13.88
N ARG A 53 1.74 9.26 13.07
CA ARG A 53 1.91 9.27 11.61
C ARG A 53 3.23 9.96 11.27
N VAL A 54 4.25 9.19 10.90
CA VAL A 54 5.55 9.73 10.50
C VAL A 54 5.45 10.29 9.08
N GLN A 55 5.48 11.61 8.93
CA GLN A 55 5.71 12.26 7.64
C GLN A 55 7.22 12.34 7.42
N LYS A 56 7.76 11.42 6.60
CA LYS A 56 9.17 11.46 6.19
C LYS A 56 9.28 12.26 4.88
N ASN A 57 10.07 13.33 4.89
CA ASN A 57 10.50 14.01 3.67
C ASN A 57 11.49 13.08 2.95
N GLY A 58 11.12 12.60 1.76
CA GLY A 58 11.67 11.41 1.10
C GLY A 58 13.15 11.40 0.70
N GLN A 59 13.97 12.39 1.07
CA GLN A 59 15.37 12.46 0.68
C GLN A 59 16.37 12.04 1.77
N ASN A 60 16.10 12.30 3.05
CA ASN A 60 17.03 11.95 4.14
C ASN A 60 16.98 10.46 4.52
N SER A 61 16.06 9.68 3.96
CA SER A 61 15.78 8.32 4.37
C SER A 61 16.53 7.24 3.59
N LEU A 62 16.94 7.48 2.34
CA LEU A 62 17.47 6.43 1.47
C LEU A 62 18.82 5.89 1.96
N GLN A 63 19.71 6.77 2.42
CA GLN A 63 21.00 6.38 2.98
C GLN A 63 20.85 5.51 4.23
N GLU A 64 19.83 5.78 5.06
CA GLU A 64 19.56 5.01 6.28
C GLU A 64 19.22 3.54 5.98
N PHE A 65 18.65 3.25 4.82
CA PHE A 65 18.21 1.91 4.43
C PHE A 65 19.20 1.17 3.53
N SER A 66 20.29 1.82 3.11
CA SER A 66 21.28 1.23 2.18
C SER A 66 21.81 -0.14 2.63
N GLY A 67 22.05 -0.32 3.93
CA GLY A 67 22.52 -1.58 4.51
C GLY A 67 21.47 -2.71 4.57
N LEU A 68 20.20 -2.41 4.28
CA LEU A 68 19.11 -3.40 4.23
C LEU A 68 18.79 -3.86 2.80
N ILE A 69 19.36 -3.19 1.79
CA ILE A 69 19.09 -3.50 0.38
C ILE A 69 19.88 -4.75 0.00
N GLN A 70 19.19 -5.74 -0.55
CA GLN A 70 19.82 -6.94 -1.06
C GLN A 70 20.66 -6.62 -2.31
N PRO A 71 21.86 -7.21 -2.47
CA PRO A 71 22.65 -7.06 -3.69
C PRO A 71 21.84 -7.46 -4.93
N ASP A 72 22.15 -6.83 -6.07
CA ASP A 72 21.56 -7.13 -7.38
C ASP A 72 20.03 -6.94 -7.43
N THR A 73 19.51 -5.92 -6.72
CA THR A 73 18.08 -5.56 -6.75
C THR A 73 17.87 -4.08 -7.11
N THR A 74 16.71 -3.78 -7.70
CA THR A 74 16.22 -2.41 -7.91
C THR A 74 15.23 -2.06 -6.79
N PRO A 75 15.64 -1.30 -5.75
CA PRO A 75 14.80 -1.06 -4.59
C PRO A 75 13.73 0.01 -4.87
N VAL A 76 12.47 -0.32 -4.59
CA VAL A 76 11.38 0.66 -4.55
C VAL A 76 11.09 0.99 -3.09
N PHE A 77 11.14 2.26 -2.72
CA PHE A 77 10.91 2.67 -1.34
C PHE A 77 9.50 3.21 -1.18
N ILE A 78 8.70 2.54 -0.35
CA ILE A 78 7.35 2.97 0.01
C ILE A 78 7.39 3.54 1.43
N PHE A 79 7.22 4.85 1.53
CA PHE A 79 6.98 5.55 2.78
C PHE A 79 5.50 5.87 2.87
N ASN A 80 4.93 5.93 4.07
CA ASN A 80 3.50 6.13 4.35
C ASN A 80 2.64 6.80 3.26
N GLU A 81 3.08 7.96 2.75
CA GLU A 81 2.34 8.75 1.73
C GLU A 81 3.18 9.04 0.47
N SER A 82 4.36 8.45 0.33
CA SER A 82 5.27 8.75 -0.78
C SER A 82 6.03 7.52 -1.24
N VAL A 83 6.25 7.43 -2.55
CA VAL A 83 7.07 6.38 -3.14
C VAL A 83 8.27 7.02 -3.80
N VAL A 84 9.45 6.45 -3.54
CA VAL A 84 10.68 6.81 -4.22
C VAL A 84 11.08 5.66 -5.13
N ILE A 85 11.06 5.95 -6.43
CA ILE A 85 11.41 5.04 -7.50
C ILE A 85 12.83 5.40 -7.95
N PRO A 86 13.73 4.44 -8.17
CA PRO A 86 15.04 4.71 -8.74
C PRO A 86 14.94 5.37 -10.12
N ASP A 87 15.85 6.30 -10.41
CA ASP A 87 15.90 6.99 -11.70
C ASP A 87 16.25 6.02 -12.85
N GLU A 88 17.01 4.97 -12.53
CA GLU A 88 17.40 3.92 -13.48
C GLU A 88 16.61 2.64 -13.20
N LEU A 89 15.75 2.29 -14.16
CA LEU A 89 15.02 1.02 -14.17
C LEU A 89 15.55 0.14 -15.32
N PRO A 90 15.49 -1.19 -15.18
CA PRO A 90 15.82 -2.10 -16.28
C PRO A 90 14.97 -1.82 -17.52
N GLU A 91 15.54 -2.05 -18.70
CA GLU A 91 14.82 -1.88 -19.96
C GLU A 91 13.55 -2.75 -19.98
N GLY A 92 12.41 -2.12 -20.28
CA GLY A 92 11.11 -2.78 -20.29
C GLY A 92 10.39 -2.82 -18.93
N VAL A 93 10.98 -2.27 -17.86
CA VAL A 93 10.32 -2.07 -16.56
C VAL A 93 9.85 -0.62 -16.42
N LYS A 94 8.58 -0.43 -16.09
CA LYS A 94 7.97 0.86 -15.77
C LYS A 94 7.33 0.79 -14.39
N ILE A 95 7.69 1.71 -13.51
CA ILE A 95 7.07 1.86 -12.18
C ILE A 95 6.44 3.25 -12.14
N VAL A 96 5.13 3.32 -11.88
CA VAL A 96 4.39 4.58 -11.80
C VAL A 96 3.39 4.55 -10.66
N GLY A 97 3.00 5.74 -10.18
CA GLY A 97 1.87 5.87 -9.26
C GLY A 97 0.54 5.55 -9.96
N LEU A 98 -0.42 5.04 -9.21
CA LEU A 98 -1.75 4.66 -9.71
C LEU A 98 -2.44 5.80 -10.47
N TYR A 99 -2.34 7.03 -9.97
CA TYR A 99 -2.97 8.18 -10.62
C TYR A 99 -2.45 8.42 -12.04
N SER A 100 -1.14 8.32 -12.24
CA SER A 100 -0.51 8.43 -13.56
C SER A 100 -0.94 7.28 -14.47
N GLU A 101 -1.00 6.06 -13.94
CA GLU A 101 -1.46 4.90 -14.72
C GLU A 101 -2.92 5.04 -15.16
N ILE A 102 -3.83 5.49 -14.28
CA ILE A 102 -5.24 5.69 -14.62
C ILE A 102 -5.41 6.80 -15.66
N GLN A 103 -4.58 7.85 -15.65
CA GLN A 103 -4.63 8.87 -16.70
C GLN A 103 -4.22 8.33 -18.07
N GLU A 104 -3.21 7.46 -18.12
CA GLU A 104 -2.71 6.87 -19.37
C GLU A 104 -3.56 5.68 -19.83
N ASN A 105 -4.15 4.94 -18.89
CA ASN A 105 -5.02 3.79 -19.12
C ASN A 105 -6.33 3.89 -18.30
N PRO A 106 -7.30 4.71 -18.74
CA PRO A 106 -8.52 4.99 -17.97
C PRO A 106 -9.42 3.79 -17.78
N THR A 107 -9.30 2.75 -18.62
CA THR A 107 -10.08 1.51 -18.46
C THR A 107 -9.56 0.63 -17.33
N GLY A 108 -8.34 0.90 -16.85
CA GLY A 108 -7.69 0.11 -15.81
C GLY A 108 -7.38 -1.31 -16.26
N GLU A 109 -7.34 -1.59 -17.57
CA GLU A 109 -7.08 -2.92 -18.11
C GLU A 109 -5.72 -3.50 -17.69
N THR A 110 -4.76 -2.64 -17.35
CA THR A 110 -3.44 -3.01 -16.82
C THR A 110 -3.42 -3.20 -15.31
N ILE A 111 -4.49 -2.80 -14.61
CA ILE A 111 -4.62 -2.94 -13.16
C ILE A 111 -5.26 -4.30 -12.89
N GLY A 112 -4.55 -5.15 -12.15
CA GLY A 112 -5.02 -6.50 -11.81
C GLY A 112 -6.29 -6.52 -10.96
N GLY A 113 -6.71 -7.72 -10.57
CA GLY A 113 -7.89 -7.91 -9.73
C GLY A 113 -7.75 -7.27 -8.34
N VAL A 114 -8.88 -6.79 -7.81
CA VAL A 114 -8.98 -6.25 -6.46
C VAL A 114 -9.13 -7.42 -5.47
N ALA A 115 -8.40 -7.36 -4.34
CA ALA A 115 -8.52 -8.37 -3.30
C ALA A 115 -9.93 -8.39 -2.69
N ASP A 116 -10.50 -9.58 -2.46
CA ASP A 116 -11.78 -9.72 -1.78
C ASP A 116 -11.64 -9.41 -0.29
N PHE A 117 -12.20 -8.27 0.12
CA PHE A 117 -12.12 -7.78 1.50
C PHE A 117 -12.96 -8.58 2.50
N HIS A 118 -13.86 -9.46 2.04
CA HIS A 118 -14.65 -10.32 2.94
C HIS A 118 -13.85 -11.50 3.49
N ILE A 119 -12.64 -11.76 2.97
CA ILE A 119 -11.77 -12.86 3.42
C ILE A 119 -11.21 -12.61 4.82
N SER A 120 -10.92 -11.35 5.17
CA SER A 120 -10.28 -11.01 6.44
C SER A 120 -10.51 -9.55 6.82
N PRO A 121 -10.72 -9.24 8.12
CA PRO A 121 -10.84 -7.87 8.59
C PRO A 121 -9.59 -7.03 8.32
N PHE A 122 -8.40 -7.64 8.20
CA PHE A 122 -7.17 -6.91 7.84
C PHE A 122 -7.16 -6.47 6.37
N ILE A 123 -7.73 -7.29 5.48
CA ILE A 123 -7.88 -6.91 4.06
C ILE A 123 -8.93 -5.81 3.97
N ALA A 124 -10.03 -5.93 4.72
CA ALA A 124 -11.05 -4.89 4.80
C ALA A 124 -10.51 -3.57 5.33
N GLU A 125 -9.72 -3.58 6.40
CA GLU A 125 -9.06 -2.38 6.91
C GLU A 125 -8.09 -1.79 5.88
N ASN A 126 -7.24 -2.62 5.26
CA ASN A 126 -6.30 -2.16 4.25
C ASN A 126 -7.00 -1.50 3.05
N MET A 127 -8.08 -2.11 2.55
CA MET A 127 -8.92 -1.56 1.48
C MET A 127 -9.62 -0.27 1.91
N ALA A 128 -10.16 -0.23 3.13
CA ALA A 128 -10.84 0.93 3.66
C ALA A 128 -9.93 2.13 3.88
N LEU A 129 -8.66 1.89 4.22
CA LEU A 129 -7.63 2.91 4.42
C LEU A 129 -6.76 3.14 3.18
N PHE A 130 -7.02 2.43 2.09
CA PHE A 130 -6.28 2.55 0.84
C PHE A 130 -6.33 3.99 0.31
N GLN A 131 -5.14 4.54 0.08
CA GLN A 131 -4.94 5.91 -0.42
C GLN A 131 -4.37 5.91 -1.83
N ASP A 132 -3.38 5.05 -2.08
CA ASP A 132 -2.65 4.97 -3.34
C ASP A 132 -1.96 3.60 -3.49
N CYS A 133 -1.52 3.27 -4.70
CA CYS A 133 -0.59 2.16 -4.96
C CYS A 133 0.42 2.50 -6.05
N ILE A 134 1.41 1.62 -6.19
CA ILE A 134 2.29 1.59 -7.35
C ILE A 134 1.84 0.54 -8.35
N VAL A 135 1.99 0.88 -9.61
CA VAL A 135 1.83 -0.05 -10.73
C VAL A 135 3.22 -0.36 -11.26
N ILE A 136 3.55 -1.65 -11.30
CA ILE A 136 4.81 -2.16 -11.86
C ILE A 136 4.45 -2.92 -13.14
N ASN A 137 4.79 -2.34 -14.27
CA ASN A 137 4.59 -2.91 -15.58
C ASN A 137 5.92 -3.49 -16.08
N ILE A 138 5.91 -4.79 -16.42
CA ILE A 138 7.06 -5.50 -16.98
C ILE A 138 6.68 -5.95 -18.40
N SER A 139 7.43 -5.46 -19.38
CA SER A 139 7.20 -5.79 -20.79
C SER A 139 7.45 -7.26 -21.07
N GLU A 140 6.70 -7.85 -22.00
CA GLU A 140 6.89 -9.23 -22.41
C GLU A 140 8.34 -9.48 -22.89
N GLY A 141 8.94 -10.57 -22.41
CA GLY A 141 10.33 -10.92 -22.75
C GLY A 141 11.41 -10.11 -22.02
N CYS A 142 11.04 -9.17 -21.15
CA CYS A 142 11.98 -8.47 -20.27
C CYS A 142 12.68 -9.47 -19.33
N LYS A 143 14.00 -9.27 -19.13
CA LYS A 143 14.81 -10.01 -18.16
C LYS A 143 15.12 -9.10 -16.99
N ILE A 144 14.57 -9.43 -15.84
CA ILE A 144 14.81 -8.82 -14.52
C ILE A 144 15.74 -9.69 -13.70
#